data_AF-A0A0A2MGZ8-F1
#
_entry.id   AF-A0A0A2MGZ8-F1
#
_cell.length_a   1.000
_cell.length_b   1.000
_cell.length_c   1.000
_cell.angle_alpha   90.00
_cell.angle_beta   90.00
_cell.angle_gamma   90.00
#
_symmetry.space_group_name_H-M   'P 1'
#
loop_
_entity.id
_entity.type
_entity.pdbx_description
1 polymer ?
#
loop_
_entity_poly.entity_id
_entity_poly.type
_entity_poly.pdbx_seq_one_letter_code
_entity_poly.pdbx_strand_id
1 'polypeptide(L)'
;TPPVIAPLPATSTISCPAVPEFAQATATDNCGSAFTLTFNDVTTPGQCAGSYSVTRTWTARDVCGNSSTKTQTINVQDVTAPVIADLPAASTINCPAVPQFAQATATDNCGSVFTLTFNDVTTPGQCAGSYSVTRTWTARDACGNSSTKSQTINVQDVTAPVIAALPTTSTINCPAVPQFAQAIATDNCGSTFTLTFNDVTTPGQCAGSYSVTRTWTARDTCGNSSTATQTINVQDITAPVIAALPATSTINCPAVPQFAQATATDACGSAITLTFNDVTTPGSCAGKYSVTRTWTATDACGNSSTRSQTINVQDITSPVIPQAPANVTVSCSGDIPP
;
A
#
# COMPACT_ATOMS: atom_id res chain seq x y z
N THR A 1 2.43 -92.29 38.96
CA THR A 1 1.76 -91.57 37.85
C THR A 1 2.29 -90.16 37.84
N PRO A 2 2.28 -89.41 36.72
CA PRO A 2 2.73 -88.03 36.76
C PRO A 2 1.88 -87.18 37.73
N PRO A 3 2.47 -86.21 38.44
CA PRO A 3 1.71 -85.22 39.20
C PRO A 3 0.73 -84.47 38.29
N VAL A 4 -0.43 -84.08 38.79
CA VAL A 4 -1.45 -83.36 38.02
C VAL A 4 -1.44 -81.89 38.42
N ILE A 5 -1.12 -81.02 37.46
CA ILE A 5 -1.22 -79.56 37.65
C ILE A 5 -2.70 -79.15 37.65
N ALA A 6 -3.12 -78.33 38.61
CA ALA A 6 -4.48 -77.78 38.69
C ALA A 6 -4.84 -76.97 37.41
N PRO A 7 -6.14 -76.70 37.14
CA PRO A 7 -6.52 -75.78 36.08
C PRO A 7 -5.83 -74.41 36.25
N LEU A 8 -5.25 -73.90 35.17
CA LEU A 8 -4.70 -72.55 35.12
C LEU A 8 -5.76 -71.58 34.58
N PRO A 9 -5.63 -70.26 34.85
CA PRO A 9 -6.49 -69.27 34.22
C PRO A 9 -6.44 -69.37 32.69
N ALA A 10 -7.56 -69.04 32.04
CA ALA A 10 -7.61 -68.96 30.58
C ALA A 10 -6.71 -67.84 30.06
N THR A 11 -6.43 -67.86 28.75
CA THR A 11 -5.68 -66.79 28.08
C THR A 11 -6.35 -65.44 28.32
N SER A 12 -5.55 -64.45 28.73
CA SER A 12 -6.01 -63.08 28.96
C SER A 12 -5.23 -62.08 28.10
N THR A 13 -5.77 -60.87 27.97
CA THR A 13 -5.12 -59.76 27.27
C THR A 13 -5.08 -58.56 28.20
N ILE A 14 -3.92 -57.91 28.29
CA ILE A 14 -3.69 -56.66 29.02
C ILE A 14 -3.16 -55.60 28.05
N SER A 15 -3.32 -54.33 28.41
CA SER A 15 -2.74 -53.23 27.64
C SER A 15 -1.48 -52.71 28.34
N CYS A 16 -0.43 -52.46 27.57
CA CYS A 16 0.75 -51.77 28.10
C CYS A 16 0.37 -50.39 28.68
N PRO A 17 1.07 -49.90 29.73
CA PRO A 17 2.31 -50.44 30.30
C PRO A 17 2.14 -51.58 31.31
N ALA A 18 0.94 -52.15 31.48
CA ALA A 18 0.76 -53.30 32.37
C ALA A 18 1.65 -54.48 31.94
N VAL A 19 2.25 -55.16 32.91
CA VAL A 19 3.12 -56.33 32.69
C VAL A 19 2.37 -57.63 33.00
N PRO A 20 2.66 -58.73 32.29
CA PRO A 20 2.02 -60.01 32.57
C PRO A 20 2.27 -60.54 33.98
N GLU A 21 1.21 -60.78 34.74
CA GLU A 21 1.27 -61.42 36.05
C GLU A 21 0.62 -62.81 36.00
N PHE A 22 1.41 -63.84 36.32
CA PHE A 22 0.96 -65.24 36.29
C PHE A 22 0.57 -65.72 37.68
N ALA A 23 -0.57 -66.41 37.77
CA ALA A 23 -0.95 -67.11 38.99
C ALA A 23 0.04 -68.26 39.28
N GLN A 24 0.33 -68.50 40.56
CA GLN A 24 1.16 -69.64 40.96
C GLN A 24 0.40 -70.94 40.69
N ALA A 25 1.01 -71.85 39.94
CA ALA A 25 0.44 -73.18 39.72
C ALA A 25 0.55 -74.05 40.98
N THR A 26 -0.41 -74.94 41.16
CA THR A 26 -0.37 -76.01 42.16
C THR A 26 -0.47 -77.36 41.45
N ALA A 27 0.09 -78.40 42.05
CA ALA A 27 0.01 -79.76 41.53
C ALA A 27 -0.19 -80.76 42.68
N THR A 28 -0.80 -81.90 42.39
CA THR A 28 -0.96 -83.00 43.34
C THR A 28 -0.51 -84.30 42.71
N ASP A 29 0.16 -85.16 43.49
CA ASP A 29 0.53 -86.51 43.07
C ASP A 29 -0.35 -87.54 43.77
N ASN A 30 -1.07 -88.36 43.00
CA ASN A 30 -2.01 -89.35 43.56
C ASN A 30 -1.31 -90.44 44.38
N CYS A 31 0.00 -90.65 44.19
CA CYS A 31 0.79 -91.62 44.94
C CYS A 31 1.45 -90.98 46.18
N GLY A 32 1.22 -89.68 46.45
CA GLY A 32 1.81 -88.96 47.57
C GLY A 32 3.31 -88.72 47.44
N SER A 33 3.89 -88.93 46.25
CA SER A 33 5.32 -88.76 46.03
C SER A 33 5.70 -87.27 46.02
N ALA A 34 6.89 -86.96 46.51
CA ALA A 34 7.44 -85.62 46.38
C ALA A 34 7.65 -85.29 44.89
N PHE A 35 7.38 -84.04 44.52
CA PHE A 35 7.56 -83.55 43.16
C PHE A 35 8.16 -82.14 43.17
N THR A 36 8.78 -81.76 42.06
CA THR A 36 9.25 -80.40 41.79
C THR A 36 8.31 -79.69 40.84
N LEU A 37 8.04 -78.41 41.08
CA LEU A 37 7.28 -77.56 40.18
C LEU A 37 8.20 -76.44 39.67
N THR A 38 8.45 -76.42 38.37
CA THR A 38 9.27 -75.40 37.71
C THR A 38 8.45 -74.68 36.64
N PHE A 39 8.87 -73.49 36.25
CA PHE A 39 8.28 -72.78 35.11
C PHE A 39 9.35 -72.28 34.14
N ASN A 40 8.92 -72.06 32.90
CA ASN A 40 9.70 -71.40 31.87
C ASN A 40 8.79 -70.45 31.09
N ASP A 41 9.27 -69.22 30.87
CA ASP A 41 8.54 -68.19 30.14
C ASP A 41 9.10 -68.06 28.72
N VAL A 42 8.19 -67.95 27.75
CA VAL A 42 8.53 -67.64 26.36
C VAL A 42 7.77 -66.39 25.95
N THR A 43 8.51 -65.35 25.57
CA THR A 43 7.96 -64.11 25.01
C THR A 43 7.95 -64.19 23.50
N THR A 44 6.79 -63.97 22.89
CA THR A 44 6.62 -63.93 21.43
C THR A 44 6.26 -62.50 21.02
N PRO A 45 7.03 -61.86 20.12
CA PRO A 45 6.68 -60.54 19.59
C PRO A 45 5.29 -60.54 18.93
N GLY A 46 4.53 -59.46 19.17
CA GLY A 46 3.22 -59.25 18.57
C GLY A 46 3.31 -58.66 17.15
N GLN A 47 2.17 -58.22 16.63
CA GLN A 47 2.06 -57.66 15.28
C GLN A 47 2.69 -56.27 15.12
N CYS A 48 3.00 -55.60 16.24
CA CYS A 48 3.55 -54.26 16.27
C CYS A 48 4.44 -54.06 17.50
N ALA A 49 5.36 -53.09 17.44
CA ALA A 49 6.24 -52.77 18.55
C ALA A 49 5.41 -52.32 19.77
N GLY A 50 5.71 -52.88 20.96
CA GLY A 50 4.92 -52.67 22.18
C GLY A 50 3.88 -53.77 22.44
N SER A 51 3.52 -54.57 21.42
CA SER A 51 2.66 -55.75 21.58
C SER A 51 3.48 -57.04 21.61
N TYR A 52 3.13 -57.98 22.49
CA TYR A 52 3.77 -59.29 22.63
C TYR A 52 2.87 -60.25 23.42
N SER A 53 3.16 -61.54 23.42
CA SER A 53 2.54 -62.50 24.35
C SER A 53 3.60 -63.18 25.20
N VAL A 54 3.25 -63.52 26.43
CA VAL A 54 4.09 -64.35 27.30
C VAL A 54 3.33 -65.63 27.59
N THR A 55 3.93 -66.76 27.23
CA THR A 55 3.43 -68.09 27.57
C THR A 55 4.32 -68.69 28.66
N ARG A 56 3.76 -68.90 29.85
CA ARG A 56 4.40 -69.60 30.95
C ARG A 56 4.03 -71.08 30.91
N THR A 57 5.04 -71.94 30.82
CA THR A 57 4.88 -73.40 30.89
C THR A 57 5.30 -73.91 32.26
N TRP A 58 4.35 -74.41 33.03
CA TRP A 58 4.62 -75.11 34.29
C TRP A 58 4.91 -76.58 34.03
N THR A 59 5.95 -77.10 34.66
CA THR A 59 6.33 -78.53 34.60
C THR A 59 6.36 -79.08 36.02
N ALA A 60 5.53 -80.09 36.29
CA ALA A 60 5.58 -80.87 37.52
C ALA A 60 6.28 -82.20 37.23
N ARG A 61 7.29 -82.56 38.01
CA ARG A 61 8.07 -83.80 37.85
C ARG A 61 8.22 -84.51 39.18
N ASP A 62 7.83 -85.79 39.25
CA ASP A 62 8.01 -86.63 40.44
C ASP A 62 9.44 -87.20 40.51
N VAL A 63 9.78 -87.80 41.65
CA VAL A 63 11.08 -88.47 41.89
C VAL A 63 11.34 -89.68 40.98
N CYS A 64 10.28 -90.26 40.40
CA CYS A 64 10.37 -91.39 39.47
C CYS A 64 10.56 -90.92 38.02
N GLY A 65 10.58 -89.61 37.77
CA GLY A 65 10.78 -89.01 36.46
C GLY A 65 9.51 -88.86 35.62
N ASN A 66 8.32 -89.12 36.16
CA ASN A 66 7.06 -88.83 35.47
C ASN A 66 6.80 -87.33 35.52
N SER A 67 6.34 -86.75 34.40
CA SER A 67 6.07 -85.31 34.32
C SER A 67 4.76 -84.97 33.64
N SER A 68 4.16 -83.85 34.04
CA SER A 68 3.07 -83.19 33.33
C SER A 68 3.37 -81.70 33.12
N THR A 69 2.72 -81.12 32.11
CA THR A 69 2.89 -79.71 31.78
C THR A 69 1.54 -79.03 31.57
N LYS A 70 1.43 -77.76 31.97
CA LYS A 70 0.31 -76.88 31.63
C LYS A 70 0.82 -75.47 31.32
N THR A 71 0.13 -74.78 30.42
CA THR A 71 0.51 -73.45 29.97
C THR A 71 -0.55 -72.41 30.34
N GLN A 72 -0.11 -71.19 30.60
CA GLN A 72 -0.94 -70.00 30.66
C GLN A 72 -0.33 -68.97 29.70
N THR A 73 -1.17 -68.30 28.91
CA THR A 73 -0.73 -67.23 28.00
C THR A 73 -1.37 -65.91 28.39
N ILE A 74 -0.59 -64.85 28.43
CA ILE A 74 -1.06 -63.47 28.59
C ILE A 74 -0.59 -62.66 27.39
N ASN A 75 -1.53 -62.07 26.67
CA ASN A 75 -1.24 -61.15 25.57
C ASN A 75 -1.11 -59.72 26.09
N VAL A 76 -0.15 -58.99 25.56
CA VAL A 76 0.06 -57.57 25.78
C VAL A 76 -0.17 -56.87 24.45
N GLN A 77 -1.08 -55.90 24.44
CA GLN A 77 -1.39 -55.10 23.27
C GLN A 77 -1.17 -53.61 23.56
N ASP A 78 -0.81 -52.86 22.53
CA ASP A 78 -0.83 -51.41 22.57
C ASP A 78 -2.08 -50.87 21.87
N VAL A 79 -2.92 -50.22 22.66
CA VAL A 79 -4.19 -49.60 22.23
C VAL A 79 -4.26 -48.12 22.61
N THR A 80 -3.16 -47.55 23.10
CA THR A 80 -3.13 -46.18 23.58
C THR A 80 -2.35 -45.34 22.58
N ALA A 81 -2.93 -44.23 22.12
CA ALA A 81 -2.19 -43.32 21.25
C ALA A 81 -1.06 -42.62 22.01
N PRO A 82 0.07 -42.31 21.33
CA PRO A 82 1.09 -41.44 21.89
C PRO A 82 0.49 -40.10 22.32
N VAL A 83 1.04 -39.49 23.37
CA VAL A 83 0.58 -38.19 23.88
C VAL A 83 1.52 -37.10 23.36
N ILE A 84 0.97 -36.16 22.59
CA ILE A 84 1.71 -34.96 22.15
C ILE A 84 1.75 -33.95 23.31
N ALA A 85 2.94 -33.45 23.62
CA ALA A 85 3.18 -32.44 24.66
C ALA A 85 2.40 -31.14 24.40
N ASP A 86 2.35 -30.25 25.37
CA ASP A 86 1.73 -28.93 25.18
C ASP A 86 2.46 -28.12 24.12
N LEU A 87 1.65 -27.59 23.20
CA LEU A 87 2.10 -26.68 22.16
C LEU A 87 1.97 -25.25 22.68
N PRO A 88 2.74 -24.30 22.15
CA PRO A 88 2.55 -22.90 22.48
C PRO A 88 1.12 -22.46 22.12
N ALA A 89 0.59 -21.51 22.90
CA ALA A 89 -0.73 -20.93 22.64
C ALA A 89 -0.77 -20.23 21.26
N ALA A 90 -1.99 -19.97 20.78
CA ALA A 90 -2.17 -19.17 19.58
C ALA A 90 -1.54 -17.79 19.74
N SER A 91 -0.89 -17.30 18.68
CA SER A 91 -0.19 -16.01 18.68
C SER A 91 -0.49 -15.21 17.42
N THR A 92 -0.19 -13.92 17.46
CA THR A 92 -0.34 -13.01 16.32
C THR A 92 0.99 -12.34 16.04
N ILE A 93 1.38 -12.30 14.78
CA ILE A 93 2.57 -11.59 14.29
C ILE A 93 2.15 -10.57 13.22
N ASN A 94 2.99 -9.56 13.03
CA ASN A 94 2.79 -8.58 11.97
C ASN A 94 3.64 -8.95 10.76
N CYS A 95 3.06 -8.86 9.56
CA CYS A 95 3.85 -8.96 8.33
C CYS A 95 4.94 -7.86 8.29
N PRO A 96 6.11 -8.12 7.66
CA PRO A 96 6.43 -9.25 6.79
C PRO A 96 6.93 -10.51 7.53
N ALA A 97 6.82 -10.58 8.87
CA ALA A 97 7.20 -11.77 9.60
C ALA A 97 6.36 -12.98 9.16
N VAL A 98 7.00 -14.15 9.08
CA VAL A 98 6.37 -15.41 8.68
C VAL A 98 6.17 -16.33 9.89
N PRO A 99 5.09 -17.14 9.94
CA PRO A 99 4.87 -18.08 11.04
C PRO A 99 6.04 -19.03 11.24
N GLN A 100 6.47 -19.21 12.50
CA GLN A 100 7.49 -20.17 12.90
C GLN A 100 6.92 -21.07 14.00
N PHE A 101 6.90 -22.38 13.75
CA PHE A 101 6.36 -23.37 14.67
C PHE A 101 7.48 -24.12 15.38
N ALA A 102 7.36 -24.31 16.69
CA ALA A 102 8.25 -25.19 17.44
C ALA A 102 8.02 -26.66 17.01
N GLN A 103 9.08 -27.46 17.04
CA GLN A 103 8.95 -28.91 16.84
C GLN A 103 8.14 -29.50 18.00
N ALA A 104 7.04 -30.20 17.69
CA ALA A 104 6.30 -30.92 18.72
C ALA A 104 7.08 -32.16 19.19
N THR A 105 6.82 -32.58 20.43
CA THR A 105 7.33 -33.82 21.01
C THR A 105 6.17 -34.68 21.46
N ALA A 106 6.33 -36.00 21.45
CA ALA A 106 5.35 -36.93 21.97
C ALA A 106 6.01 -38.02 22.81
N THR A 107 5.22 -38.68 23.64
CA THR A 107 5.64 -39.84 24.43
C THR A 107 4.62 -40.94 24.31
N ASP A 108 5.09 -42.18 24.25
CA ASP A 108 4.26 -43.37 24.20
C ASP A 108 4.42 -44.18 25.49
N ASN A 109 3.31 -44.58 26.11
CA ASN A 109 3.33 -45.30 27.39
C ASN A 109 3.80 -46.75 27.24
N CYS A 110 3.74 -47.30 26.03
CA CYS A 110 4.20 -48.66 25.71
C CYS A 110 5.67 -48.69 25.28
N GLY A 111 6.34 -47.53 25.26
CA GLY A 111 7.73 -47.39 24.82
C GLY A 111 7.91 -47.72 23.34
N SER A 112 6.83 -47.73 22.57
CA SER A 112 6.86 -48.03 21.15
C SER A 112 7.49 -46.87 20.38
N VAL A 113 8.19 -47.19 19.29
CA VAL A 113 8.64 -46.16 18.35
C VAL A 113 7.40 -45.58 17.67
N PHE A 114 7.28 -44.25 17.68
CA PHE A 114 6.21 -43.54 17.00
C PHE A 114 6.78 -42.63 15.90
N THR A 115 5.90 -42.26 14.98
CA THR A 115 6.16 -41.26 13.95
C THR A 115 5.45 -39.96 14.31
N LEU A 116 6.09 -38.83 14.01
CA LEU A 116 5.49 -37.52 14.19
C LEU A 116 5.51 -36.80 12.84
N THR A 117 4.33 -36.49 12.32
CA THR A 117 4.16 -35.75 11.07
C THR A 117 3.39 -34.45 11.33
N PHE A 118 3.42 -33.52 10.39
CA PHE A 118 2.62 -32.31 10.48
C PHE A 118 2.00 -31.95 9.13
N ASN A 119 0.91 -31.20 9.18
CA ASN A 119 0.27 -30.60 8.03
C ASN A 119 -0.10 -29.14 8.35
N ASP A 120 0.19 -28.24 7.41
CA ASP A 120 -0.11 -26.82 7.52
C ASP A 120 -1.33 -26.46 6.69
N VAL A 121 -2.26 -25.73 7.30
CA VAL A 121 -3.41 -25.14 6.61
C VAL A 121 -3.31 -23.63 6.74
N THR A 122 -3.27 -22.94 5.60
CA THR A 122 -3.32 -21.48 5.54
C THR A 122 -4.73 -21.02 5.24
N THR A 123 -5.28 -20.16 6.10
CA THR A 123 -6.60 -19.57 5.95
C THR A 123 -6.45 -18.08 5.67
N PRO A 124 -6.96 -17.55 4.54
CA PRO A 124 -6.96 -16.12 4.27
C PRO A 124 -7.68 -15.32 5.37
N GLY A 125 -7.14 -14.16 5.72
CA GLY A 125 -7.74 -13.24 6.68
C GLY A 125 -8.78 -12.31 6.03
N GLN A 126 -9.13 -11.25 6.75
CA GLN A 126 -10.15 -10.28 6.32
C GLN A 126 -9.68 -9.36 5.19
N CYS A 127 -8.37 -9.24 5.03
CA CYS A 127 -7.74 -8.38 4.03
C CYS A 127 -6.48 -9.04 3.45
N ALA A 128 -6.07 -8.62 2.25
CA ALA A 128 -4.84 -9.10 1.63
C ALA A 128 -3.64 -8.76 2.52
N GLY A 129 -2.72 -9.69 2.72
CA GLY A 129 -1.62 -9.56 3.69
C GLY A 129 -1.93 -10.13 5.08
N SER A 130 -3.22 -10.30 5.44
CA SER A 130 -3.64 -11.00 6.65
C SER A 130 -4.02 -12.46 6.36
N TYR A 131 -3.60 -13.38 7.24
CA TYR A 131 -3.92 -14.82 7.15
C TYR A 131 -3.62 -15.51 8.48
N SER A 132 -4.03 -16.76 8.63
CA SER A 132 -3.56 -17.61 9.73
C SER A 132 -3.00 -18.92 9.19
N VAL A 133 -1.99 -19.46 9.86
CA VAL A 133 -1.47 -20.79 9.59
C VAL A 133 -1.74 -21.65 10.82
N THR A 134 -2.45 -22.76 10.60
CA THR A 134 -2.66 -23.78 11.63
C THR A 134 -1.85 -25.01 11.24
N ARG A 135 -0.85 -25.34 12.07
CA ARG A 135 -0.08 -26.57 11.97
C ARG A 135 -0.72 -27.62 12.87
N THR A 136 -1.06 -28.78 12.30
CA THR A 136 -1.56 -29.94 13.04
C THR A 136 -0.50 -31.02 13.03
N TRP A 137 -0.02 -31.40 14.20
CA TRP A 137 0.86 -32.56 14.38
C TRP A 137 0.04 -33.81 14.59
N THR A 138 0.51 -34.92 14.01
CA THR A 138 -0.06 -36.25 14.20
C THR A 138 1.04 -37.16 14.71
N ALA A 139 0.86 -37.70 15.92
CA ALA A 139 1.70 -38.77 16.43
C ALA A 139 1.02 -40.11 16.16
N ARG A 140 1.74 -41.07 15.58
CA ARG A 140 1.23 -42.41 15.28
C ARG A 140 2.25 -43.46 15.68
N ASP A 141 1.87 -44.37 16.58
CA ASP A 141 2.70 -45.49 17.00
C ASP A 141 2.74 -46.63 15.95
N ALA A 142 3.53 -47.66 16.24
CA ALA A 142 3.69 -48.83 15.39
C ALA A 142 2.44 -49.73 15.34
N CYS A 143 1.55 -49.65 16.33
CA CYS A 143 0.29 -50.39 16.40
C CYS A 143 -0.86 -49.64 15.69
N GLY A 144 -0.59 -48.42 15.24
CA GLY A 144 -1.50 -47.59 14.49
C GLY A 144 -2.44 -46.75 15.32
N ASN A 145 -2.21 -46.62 16.64
CA ASN A 145 -2.93 -45.64 17.44
C ASN A 145 -2.35 -44.25 17.16
N SER A 146 -3.21 -43.23 17.14
CA SER A 146 -2.79 -41.88 16.77
C SER A 146 -3.51 -40.80 17.54
N SER A 147 -2.78 -39.72 17.83
CA SER A 147 -3.31 -38.49 18.42
C SER A 147 -2.90 -37.29 17.57
N THR A 148 -3.64 -36.19 17.73
CA THR A 148 -3.35 -34.94 17.04
C THR A 148 -3.40 -33.76 17.99
N LYS A 149 -2.62 -32.73 17.68
CA LYS A 149 -2.64 -31.45 18.39
C LYS A 149 -2.25 -30.33 17.42
N SER A 150 -2.80 -29.14 17.60
CA SER A 150 -2.62 -28.04 16.66
C SER A 150 -2.18 -26.74 17.33
N GLN A 151 -1.43 -25.93 16.60
CA GLN A 151 -1.07 -24.56 16.95
C GLN A 151 -1.46 -23.64 15.81
N THR A 152 -2.02 -22.47 16.12
CA THR A 152 -2.37 -21.44 15.15
C THR A 152 -1.52 -20.20 15.37
N ILE A 153 -0.95 -19.67 14.29
CA ILE A 153 -0.28 -18.36 14.26
C ILE A 153 -1.03 -17.48 13.27
N ASN A 154 -1.54 -16.35 13.75
CA ASN A 154 -2.20 -15.33 12.94
C ASN A 154 -1.17 -14.33 12.44
N VAL A 155 -1.34 -13.87 11.21
CA VAL A 155 -0.57 -12.82 10.56
C VAL A 155 -1.53 -11.68 10.24
N GLN A 156 -1.20 -10.50 10.74
CA GLN A 156 -1.98 -9.28 10.48
C GLN A 156 -1.11 -8.24 9.79
N ASP A 157 -1.76 -7.38 9.01
CA ASP A 157 -1.14 -6.21 8.42
C ASP A 157 -1.62 -4.95 9.12
N VAL A 158 -0.67 -4.25 9.71
CA VAL A 158 -0.84 -3.02 10.49
C VAL A 158 0.08 -1.90 9.97
N THR A 159 0.75 -2.12 8.84
CA THR A 159 1.72 -1.18 8.29
C THR A 159 1.13 -0.53 7.06
N ALA A 160 1.17 0.81 6.99
CA ALA A 160 0.72 1.49 5.78
C ALA A 160 1.68 1.25 4.60
N PRO A 161 1.18 1.23 3.36
CA PRO A 161 2.04 1.29 2.18
C PRO A 161 2.95 2.51 2.23
N VAL A 162 4.14 2.41 1.65
CA VAL A 162 5.12 3.49 1.59
C VAL A 162 5.07 4.13 0.21
N ILE A 163 4.73 5.43 0.14
CA ILE A 163 4.83 6.22 -1.10
C ILE A 163 6.30 6.62 -1.29
N ALA A 164 6.85 6.35 -2.47
CA ALA A 164 8.20 6.76 -2.84
C ALA A 164 8.36 8.30 -2.80
N ALA A 165 9.59 8.77 -2.62
CA ALA A 165 9.88 10.19 -2.58
C ALA A 165 9.33 10.90 -3.84
N LEU A 166 8.51 11.93 -3.61
CA LEU A 166 7.97 12.76 -4.69
C LEU A 166 8.99 13.84 -5.08
N PRO A 167 8.90 14.39 -6.30
CA PRO A 167 9.72 15.53 -6.68
C PRO A 167 9.48 16.70 -5.72
N THR A 168 10.53 17.48 -5.47
CA THR A 168 10.46 18.70 -4.67
C THR A 168 9.56 19.75 -5.34
N THR A 169 9.15 20.76 -4.56
CA THR A 169 8.40 21.90 -5.10
C THR A 169 9.13 22.52 -6.28
N SER A 170 8.37 22.84 -7.33
CA SER A 170 8.89 23.48 -8.56
C SER A 170 8.03 24.68 -8.95
N THR A 171 8.58 25.55 -9.80
CA THR A 171 7.88 26.72 -10.32
C THR A 171 7.91 26.68 -11.84
N ILE A 172 6.75 26.91 -12.46
CA ILE A 172 6.59 27.05 -13.91
C ILE A 172 6.02 28.42 -14.23
N ASN A 173 6.26 28.88 -15.45
CA ASN A 173 5.69 30.11 -15.95
C ASN A 173 4.45 29.78 -16.76
N CYS A 174 3.37 30.49 -16.50
CA CYS A 174 2.21 30.45 -17.37
C CYS A 174 2.59 30.85 -18.82
N PRO A 175 1.96 30.27 -19.88
CA PRO A 175 0.74 29.46 -19.90
C PRO A 175 0.94 27.96 -19.63
N ALA A 176 2.14 27.53 -19.20
CA ALA A 176 2.31 26.15 -18.79
C ALA A 176 1.39 25.81 -17.61
N VAL A 177 0.82 24.61 -17.64
CA VAL A 177 -0.04 24.08 -16.58
C VAL A 177 0.70 23.02 -15.76
N PRO A 178 0.43 22.88 -14.46
CA PRO A 178 1.05 21.86 -13.62
C PRO A 178 0.86 20.45 -14.19
N GLN A 179 1.92 19.66 -14.20
CA GLN A 179 1.91 18.24 -14.60
C GLN A 179 2.55 17.42 -13.48
N PHE A 180 1.82 16.45 -12.95
CA PHE A 180 2.27 15.59 -11.86
C PHE A 180 2.56 14.20 -12.41
N ALA A 181 3.76 13.67 -12.11
CA ALA A 181 4.06 12.27 -12.36
C ALA A 181 3.21 11.39 -11.42
N GLN A 182 2.85 10.19 -11.89
CA GLN A 182 2.17 9.21 -11.05
C GLN A 182 3.09 8.81 -9.90
N ALA A 183 2.59 8.88 -8.66
CA ALA A 183 3.33 8.38 -7.52
C ALA A 183 3.45 6.85 -7.57
N ILE A 184 4.51 6.32 -6.97
CA ILE A 184 4.73 4.88 -6.82
C ILE A 184 4.67 4.59 -5.33
N ALA A 185 4.00 3.50 -4.95
CA ALA A 185 3.97 3.02 -3.58
C ALA A 185 4.30 1.52 -3.52
N THR A 186 4.77 1.06 -2.37
CA THR A 186 5.05 -0.35 -2.10
C THR A 186 4.50 -0.74 -0.75
N ASP A 187 4.03 -1.97 -0.64
CA ASP A 187 3.53 -2.54 0.61
C ASP A 187 4.43 -3.69 1.07
N ASN A 188 4.80 -3.70 2.34
CA ASN A 188 5.73 -4.69 2.90
C ASN A 188 5.08 -6.07 3.10
N CYS A 189 3.75 -6.15 3.10
CA CYS A 189 2.99 -7.37 3.29
C CYS A 189 2.53 -8.00 1.98
N GLY A 190 2.95 -7.41 0.84
CA GLY A 190 2.54 -7.84 -0.49
C GLY A 190 1.04 -7.66 -0.73
N SER A 191 0.37 -6.86 0.12
CA SER A 191 -1.04 -6.60 -0.01
C SER A 191 -1.32 -5.73 -1.24
N THR A 192 -2.47 -5.92 -1.86
CA THR A 192 -2.94 -4.98 -2.87
C THR A 192 -3.30 -3.67 -2.17
N PHE A 193 -2.98 -2.55 -2.82
CA PHE A 193 -3.33 -1.23 -2.32
C PHE A 193 -3.93 -0.37 -3.42
N THR A 194 -4.65 0.66 -3.01
CA THR A 194 -5.17 1.71 -3.88
C THR A 194 -4.30 2.95 -3.74
N LEU A 195 -4.08 3.64 -4.87
CA LEU A 195 -3.38 4.91 -4.90
C LEU A 195 -4.30 5.96 -5.52
N THR A 196 -4.69 6.95 -4.73
CA THR A 196 -5.58 8.04 -5.17
C THR A 196 -4.88 9.38 -5.00
N PHE A 197 -5.42 10.43 -5.62
CA PHE A 197 -4.92 11.79 -5.46
C PHE A 197 -6.05 12.80 -5.34
N ASN A 198 -5.73 13.93 -4.71
CA ASN A 198 -6.58 15.11 -4.66
C ASN A 198 -5.75 16.38 -4.89
N ASP A 199 -6.24 17.27 -5.74
CA ASP A 199 -5.57 18.53 -6.07
C ASP A 199 -6.23 19.70 -5.34
N VAL A 200 -5.41 20.57 -4.77
CA VAL A 200 -5.83 21.83 -4.19
C VAL A 200 -5.11 22.97 -4.91
N THR A 201 -5.88 23.84 -5.55
CA THR A 201 -5.37 25.07 -6.17
C THR A 201 -5.49 26.22 -5.18
N THR A 202 -4.39 26.90 -4.91
CA THR A 202 -4.32 28.09 -4.06
C THR A 202 -3.98 29.31 -4.92
N PRO A 203 -4.81 30.36 -4.93
CA PRO A 203 -4.49 31.60 -5.64
C PRO A 203 -3.17 32.22 -5.16
N GLY A 204 -2.40 32.76 -6.09
CA GLY A 204 -1.15 33.47 -5.79
C GLY A 204 -1.37 34.95 -5.46
N GLN A 205 -0.29 35.72 -5.55
CA GLN A 205 -0.29 37.15 -5.20
C GLN A 205 -1.03 38.03 -6.24
N CYS A 206 -1.13 37.54 -7.46
CA CYS A 206 -1.76 38.25 -8.58
C CYS A 206 -2.57 37.28 -9.46
N ALA A 207 -3.55 37.80 -10.19
CA ALA A 207 -4.30 37.02 -11.18
C ALA A 207 -3.34 36.53 -12.28
N GLY A 208 -3.29 35.22 -12.50
CA GLY A 208 -2.28 34.56 -13.36
C GLY A 208 -1.23 33.77 -12.57
N SER A 209 -1.08 34.03 -11.26
CA SER A 209 -0.25 33.24 -10.35
C SER A 209 -1.09 32.36 -9.42
N TYR A 210 -0.64 31.12 -9.18
CA TYR A 210 -1.28 30.16 -8.27
C TYR A 210 -0.33 29.01 -7.95
N SER A 211 -0.67 28.17 -6.97
CA SER A 211 0.02 26.89 -6.73
C SER A 211 -0.97 25.76 -6.75
N VAL A 212 -0.58 24.61 -7.30
CA VAL A 212 -1.35 23.36 -7.18
C VAL A 212 -0.57 22.41 -6.28
N THR A 213 -1.21 21.98 -5.19
CA THR A 213 -0.69 20.92 -4.32
C THR A 213 -1.50 19.66 -4.56
N ARG A 214 -0.84 18.60 -5.04
CA ARG A 214 -1.40 17.27 -5.19
C ARG A 214 -1.04 16.42 -3.97
N THR A 215 -2.05 15.90 -3.28
CA THR A 215 -1.89 14.93 -2.19
C THR A 215 -2.18 13.55 -2.70
N TRP A 216 -1.18 12.67 -2.70
CA TRP A 216 -1.33 11.24 -2.96
C TRP A 216 -1.70 10.52 -1.67
N THR A 217 -2.62 9.57 -1.76
CA THR A 217 -3.00 8.68 -0.65
C THR A 217 -2.86 7.23 -1.10
N ALA A 218 -2.00 6.48 -0.42
CA ALA A 218 -1.92 5.03 -0.58
C ALA A 218 -2.68 4.36 0.56
N ARG A 219 -3.57 3.42 0.24
CA ARG A 219 -4.37 2.68 1.21
C ARG A 219 -4.44 1.20 0.85
N ASP A 220 -3.97 0.35 1.74
CA ASP A 220 -4.06 -1.10 1.59
C ASP A 220 -5.48 -1.63 1.86
N THR A 221 -5.69 -2.92 1.60
CA THR A 221 -6.97 -3.58 1.87
C THR A 221 -7.28 -3.80 3.36
N CYS A 222 -6.27 -3.70 4.24
CA CYS A 222 -6.43 -3.77 5.69
C CYS A 222 -6.82 -2.42 6.31
N GLY A 223 -6.81 -1.36 5.51
CA GLY A 223 -7.19 -0.01 5.89
C GLY A 223 -6.05 0.84 6.43
N ASN A 224 -4.80 0.40 6.36
CA ASN A 224 -3.67 1.24 6.71
C ASN A 224 -3.41 2.22 5.54
N SER A 225 -3.04 3.46 5.85
CA SER A 225 -2.84 4.47 4.80
C SER A 225 -1.72 5.44 5.10
N SER A 226 -1.05 5.89 4.05
CA SER A 226 -0.03 6.95 4.07
C SER A 226 -0.36 8.03 3.04
N THR A 227 0.20 9.22 3.24
CA THR A 227 0.03 10.34 2.31
C THR A 227 1.36 11.01 2.02
N ALA A 228 1.46 11.60 0.82
CA ALA A 228 2.61 12.40 0.40
C ALA A 228 2.13 13.51 -0.54
N THR A 229 2.80 14.67 -0.51
CA THR A 229 2.39 15.86 -1.27
C THR A 229 3.47 16.32 -2.25
N GLN A 230 3.03 16.86 -3.39
CA GLN A 230 3.87 17.58 -4.33
C GLN A 230 3.21 18.91 -4.67
N THR A 231 3.99 19.99 -4.69
CA THR A 231 3.50 21.33 -5.04
C THR A 231 4.18 21.83 -6.30
N ILE A 232 3.39 22.41 -7.22
CA ILE A 232 3.89 23.13 -8.39
C ILE A 232 3.32 24.54 -8.35
N ASN A 233 4.20 25.53 -8.30
CA ASN A 233 3.86 26.94 -8.37
C ASN A 233 3.78 27.38 -9.83
N VAL A 234 2.83 28.26 -10.13
CA VAL A 234 2.64 28.92 -11.41
C VAL A 234 2.77 30.42 -11.17
N GLN A 235 3.66 31.05 -11.93
CA GLN A 235 3.86 32.48 -11.90
C GLN A 235 3.65 33.08 -13.29
N ASP A 236 3.25 34.34 -13.31
CA ASP A 236 3.17 35.13 -14.53
C ASP A 236 4.30 36.17 -14.51
N ILE A 237 5.20 36.05 -15.47
CA ILE A 237 6.35 36.92 -15.68
C ILE A 237 6.35 37.52 -17.08
N THR A 238 5.27 37.32 -17.86
CA THR A 238 5.23 37.69 -19.27
C THR A 238 4.41 38.96 -19.42
N ALA A 239 5.00 40.00 -20.01
CA ALA A 239 4.25 41.22 -20.27
C ALA A 239 3.12 41.00 -21.29
N PRO A 240 1.98 41.73 -21.16
CA PRO A 240 0.94 41.74 -22.16
C PRO A 240 1.46 42.16 -23.55
N VAL A 241 0.81 41.69 -24.60
CA VAL A 241 1.12 42.08 -25.98
C VAL A 241 0.08 43.09 -26.48
N ILE A 242 0.51 44.31 -26.78
CA ILE A 242 -0.35 45.35 -27.40
C ILE A 242 -0.50 45.05 -28.90
N ALA A 243 -1.76 45.00 -29.36
CA ALA A 243 -2.10 44.79 -30.76
C ALA A 243 -1.47 45.83 -31.70
N ALA A 244 -1.46 45.53 -33.00
CA ALA A 244 -0.96 46.47 -33.99
C ALA A 244 -1.71 47.80 -33.92
N LEU A 245 -0.97 48.89 -33.66
CA LEU A 245 -1.51 50.24 -33.76
C LEU A 245 -1.50 50.68 -35.24
N PRO A 246 -2.39 51.59 -35.65
CA PRO A 246 -2.35 52.15 -37.00
C PRO A 246 -0.99 52.79 -37.31
N ALA A 247 -0.61 52.77 -38.58
CA ALA A 247 0.60 53.43 -39.06
C ALA A 247 0.53 54.96 -38.83
N THR A 248 1.69 55.61 -38.91
CA THR A 248 1.77 57.08 -38.82
C THR A 248 0.92 57.71 -39.92
N SER A 249 0.11 58.71 -39.57
CA SER A 249 -0.77 59.41 -40.50
C SER A 249 -0.57 60.93 -40.44
N THR A 250 -1.11 61.65 -41.42
CA THR A 250 -1.07 63.12 -41.49
C THR A 250 -2.49 63.66 -41.70
N ILE A 251 -2.85 64.70 -40.94
CA ILE A 251 -4.12 65.43 -41.05
C ILE A 251 -3.87 66.91 -41.29
N ASN A 252 -4.87 67.61 -41.83
CA ASN A 252 -4.80 69.05 -42.07
C ASN A 252 -5.64 69.82 -41.05
N CYS A 253 -5.15 70.98 -40.59
CA CYS A 253 -5.97 71.92 -39.81
C CYS A 253 -7.27 72.26 -40.56
N PRO A 254 -8.43 72.39 -39.87
CA PRO A 254 -8.62 72.45 -38.42
C PRO A 254 -8.84 71.09 -37.73
N ALA A 255 -8.61 69.96 -38.40
CA ALA A 255 -8.77 68.64 -37.78
C ALA A 255 -7.76 68.45 -36.64
N VAL A 256 -8.18 67.75 -35.58
CA VAL A 256 -7.36 67.41 -34.42
C VAL A 256 -7.01 65.92 -34.41
N PRO A 257 -5.84 65.51 -33.89
CA PRO A 257 -5.48 64.10 -33.78
C PRO A 257 -6.53 63.29 -33.01
N GLN A 258 -6.89 62.11 -33.53
CA GLN A 258 -7.80 61.15 -32.90
C GLN A 258 -7.13 59.78 -32.89
N PHE A 259 -7.04 59.17 -31.71
CA PHE A 259 -6.42 57.86 -31.53
C PHE A 259 -7.47 56.82 -31.21
N ALA A 260 -7.43 55.68 -31.91
CA ALA A 260 -8.22 54.52 -31.52
C ALA A 260 -7.71 53.95 -30.19
N GLN A 261 -8.62 53.38 -29.39
CA GLN A 261 -8.24 52.68 -28.17
C GLN A 261 -7.39 51.45 -28.52
N ALA A 262 -6.25 51.30 -27.86
CA ALA A 262 -5.43 50.10 -28.00
C ALA A 262 -6.11 48.89 -27.35
N THR A 263 -5.80 47.71 -27.86
CA THR A 263 -6.13 46.43 -27.21
C THR A 263 -4.85 45.68 -26.89
N ALA A 264 -4.90 44.86 -25.85
CA ALA A 264 -3.79 44.02 -25.44
C ALA A 264 -4.30 42.64 -25.01
N THR A 265 -3.45 41.63 -25.17
CA THR A 265 -3.72 40.26 -24.74
C THR A 265 -2.57 39.76 -23.91
N ASP A 266 -2.88 38.96 -22.90
CA ASP A 266 -1.88 38.32 -22.05
C ASP A 266 -2.06 36.80 -22.09
N ALA A 267 -0.94 36.07 -22.10
CA ALA A 267 -0.95 34.61 -22.23
C ALA A 267 -1.52 33.92 -20.97
N CYS A 268 -1.55 34.62 -19.84
CA CYS A 268 -2.03 34.13 -18.56
C CYS A 268 -3.47 34.47 -18.24
N GLY A 269 -4.16 35.12 -19.18
CA GLY A 269 -5.57 35.50 -19.02
C GLY A 269 -5.79 36.47 -17.86
N SER A 270 -4.73 37.14 -17.41
CA SER A 270 -4.77 38.14 -16.37
C SER A 270 -5.51 39.40 -16.86
N ALA A 271 -6.13 40.15 -15.94
CA ALA A 271 -6.75 41.42 -16.28
C ALA A 271 -5.65 42.43 -16.65
N ILE A 272 -5.85 43.13 -17.78
CA ILE A 272 -4.88 44.11 -18.30
C ILE A 272 -5.38 45.52 -18.04
N THR A 273 -4.52 46.36 -17.46
CA THR A 273 -4.71 47.81 -17.36
C THR A 273 -4.01 48.50 -18.52
N LEU A 274 -4.74 49.29 -19.29
CA LEU A 274 -4.21 50.13 -20.36
C LEU A 274 -4.19 51.60 -19.95
N THR A 275 -3.03 52.23 -20.06
CA THR A 275 -2.85 53.68 -19.89
C THR A 275 -2.21 54.29 -21.13
N PHE A 276 -2.29 55.61 -21.28
CA PHE A 276 -1.61 56.30 -22.38
C PHE A 276 -1.02 57.63 -21.94
N ASN A 277 0.02 58.06 -22.66
CA ASN A 277 0.61 59.38 -22.54
C ASN A 277 0.81 60.02 -23.92
N ASP A 278 0.43 61.28 -24.06
CA ASP A 278 0.53 62.04 -25.30
C ASP A 278 1.69 63.04 -25.22
N VAL A 279 2.50 63.07 -26.27
CA VAL A 279 3.59 64.04 -26.44
C VAL A 279 3.36 64.82 -27.72
N THR A 280 3.18 66.14 -27.59
CA THR A 280 3.06 67.07 -28.72
C THR A 280 4.43 67.65 -29.05
N THR A 281 4.88 67.45 -30.29
CA THR A 281 6.14 68.00 -30.80
C THR A 281 5.83 69.13 -31.79
N PRO A 282 6.27 70.37 -31.51
CA PRO A 282 6.10 71.48 -32.45
C PRO A 282 6.78 71.20 -33.80
N GLY A 283 6.13 71.58 -34.89
CA GLY A 283 6.69 71.53 -36.23
C GLY A 283 7.49 72.78 -36.58
N SER A 284 7.95 72.84 -37.83
CA SER A 284 8.81 73.92 -38.35
C SER A 284 8.11 75.28 -38.50
N CYS A 285 6.78 75.33 -38.39
CA CYS A 285 5.99 76.54 -38.59
C CYS A 285 4.69 76.49 -37.78
N ALA A 286 4.06 77.65 -37.60
CA ALA A 286 2.74 77.74 -36.97
C ALA A 286 1.73 76.86 -37.73
N GLY A 287 0.89 76.12 -36.99
CA GLY A 287 -0.08 75.18 -37.58
C GLY A 287 0.50 73.81 -37.94
N LYS A 288 1.81 73.57 -37.77
CA LYS A 288 2.44 72.26 -37.97
C LYS A 288 2.91 71.69 -36.63
N TYR A 289 2.52 70.45 -36.31
CA TYR A 289 2.97 69.71 -35.11
C TYR A 289 2.73 68.22 -35.29
N SER A 290 3.28 67.38 -34.43
CA SER A 290 2.91 65.96 -34.33
C SER A 290 2.47 65.62 -32.91
N VAL A 291 1.58 64.65 -32.78
CA VAL A 291 1.20 64.06 -31.50
C VAL A 291 1.55 62.58 -31.54
N THR A 292 2.39 62.15 -30.59
CA THR A 292 2.71 60.74 -30.39
C THR A 292 2.02 60.26 -29.12
N ARG A 293 1.07 59.33 -29.25
CA ARG A 293 0.44 58.62 -28.14
C ARG A 293 1.20 57.33 -27.88
N THR A 294 1.67 57.14 -26.65
CA THR A 294 2.28 55.89 -26.18
C THR A 294 1.31 55.18 -25.25
N TRP A 295 0.90 53.98 -25.63
CA TRP A 295 0.09 53.09 -24.79
C TRP A 295 1.00 52.21 -23.94
N THR A 296 0.62 52.02 -22.67
CA THR A 296 1.26 51.07 -21.75
C THR A 296 0.22 50.06 -21.30
N ALA A 297 0.46 48.78 -21.54
CA ALA A 297 -0.33 47.67 -21.03
C ALA A 297 0.39 47.05 -19.83
N THR A 298 -0.30 46.89 -18.70
CA THR A 298 0.23 46.26 -17.48
C THR A 298 -0.73 45.17 -17.03
N ASP A 299 -0.25 43.96 -16.79
CA ASP A 299 -1.06 42.88 -16.22
C ASP A 299 -1.25 43.00 -14.70
N ALA A 300 -2.01 42.06 -14.12
CA ALA A 300 -2.26 42.00 -12.69
C ALA A 300 -1.02 41.65 -11.84
N CYS A 301 0.02 41.09 -12.45
CA CYS A 301 1.28 40.74 -11.80
C CYS A 301 2.34 41.85 -11.92
N GLY A 302 2.02 42.94 -12.63
CA GLY A 302 2.87 44.10 -12.82
C GLY A 302 3.81 44.02 -14.03
N ASN A 303 3.72 42.98 -14.87
CA ASN A 303 4.51 42.94 -16.11
C ASN A 303 3.89 43.91 -17.13
N SER A 304 4.74 44.64 -17.86
CA SER A 304 4.28 45.72 -18.74
C SER A 304 4.98 45.79 -20.09
N SER A 305 4.26 46.28 -21.09
CA SER A 305 4.77 46.58 -22.42
C SER A 305 4.22 47.91 -22.94
N THR A 306 4.89 48.49 -23.94
CA THR A 306 4.50 49.79 -24.52
C THR A 306 4.48 49.77 -26.04
N ARG A 307 3.59 50.56 -26.64
CA ARG A 307 3.53 50.76 -28.10
C ARG A 307 2.99 52.14 -28.46
N SER A 308 3.56 52.79 -29.48
CA SER A 308 3.22 54.18 -29.81
C SER A 308 2.65 54.35 -31.22
N GLN A 309 1.78 55.35 -31.39
CA GLN A 309 1.23 55.82 -32.66
C GLN A 309 1.49 57.32 -32.81
N THR A 310 1.84 57.80 -34.00
CA THR A 310 2.06 59.22 -34.29
C THR A 310 1.06 59.72 -35.33
N ILE A 311 0.51 60.91 -35.11
CA ILE A 311 -0.31 61.66 -36.08
C ILE A 311 0.33 63.03 -36.29
N ASN A 312 0.68 63.33 -37.54
CA ASN A 312 1.20 64.63 -37.96
C ASN A 312 0.05 65.56 -38.31
N VAL A 313 0.20 66.84 -37.99
CA VAL A 313 -0.73 67.92 -38.33
C VAL A 313 0.01 68.94 -39.18
N GLN A 314 -0.61 69.36 -40.28
CA GLN A 314 -0.07 70.38 -41.18
C GLN A 314 -1.15 71.40 -41.56
N ASP A 315 -0.72 72.60 -41.91
CA ASP A 315 -1.59 73.61 -42.53
C ASP A 315 -1.24 73.72 -44.01
N ILE A 316 -2.25 73.49 -44.85
CA ILE A 316 -2.17 73.63 -46.31
C ILE A 316 -3.18 74.66 -46.84
N THR A 317 -3.86 75.37 -45.95
CA THR A 317 -4.90 76.34 -46.33
C THR A 317 -4.23 77.64 -46.75
N SER A 318 -4.50 78.08 -47.98
CA SER A 318 -4.01 79.38 -48.44
C SER A 318 -4.76 80.52 -47.73
N PRO A 319 -4.08 81.64 -47.39
CA PRO A 319 -4.76 82.81 -46.86
C PRO A 319 -5.81 83.34 -47.85
N VAL A 320 -6.98 83.72 -47.34
CA VAL A 320 -8.01 84.39 -48.15
C VAL A 320 -7.91 85.89 -47.91
N ILE A 321 -7.73 86.65 -48.99
CA ILE A 321 -7.80 88.12 -48.94
C ILE A 321 -9.30 88.50 -48.91
N PRO A 322 -9.80 89.21 -47.88
CA PRO A 322 -11.18 89.65 -47.86
C PRO A 322 -11.44 90.61 -49.02
N GLN A 323 -12.69 90.64 -49.50
CA GLN A 323 -13.11 91.56 -50.55
C GLN A 323 -12.74 92.99 -50.14
N ALA A 324 -12.00 93.69 -51.01
CA ALA A 324 -11.61 95.07 -50.76
C ALA A 324 -12.87 95.92 -50.47
N PRO A 325 -12.79 96.91 -49.56
CA PRO A 325 -13.90 97.83 -49.33
C PRO A 325 -14.40 98.41 -50.65
N ALA A 326 -15.71 98.64 -50.78
CA ALA A 326 -16.25 99.35 -51.92
C ALA A 326 -15.52 100.70 -52.06
N ASN A 327 -15.22 101.09 -53.31
CA ASN A 327 -14.61 102.39 -53.56
C ASN A 327 -15.47 103.49 -52.90
N VAL A 328 -14.86 104.27 -52.02
CA VAL A 328 -15.48 105.48 -51.49
C VAL A 328 -15.13 106.63 -52.42
N THR A 329 -16.14 107.17 -53.10
CA THR A 329 -15.99 108.42 -53.84
C THR A 329 -16.06 109.57 -52.83
N VAL A 330 -14.93 110.22 -52.54
CA VAL A 330 -14.89 111.41 -51.69
C VAL A 330 -14.97 112.65 -52.57
N SER A 331 -16.05 113.42 -52.44
CA SER A 331 -16.19 114.74 -53.07
C SER A 331 -15.33 115.75 -52.31
N CYS A 332 -14.52 116.55 -53.01
CA CYS A 332 -13.65 117.58 -52.41
C CYS A 332 -14.44 118.76 -51.80
N SER A 333 -15.23 118.54 -50.74
CA SER A 333 -15.83 119.62 -49.93
C SER A 333 -16.47 119.16 -48.62
N GLY A 334 -15.93 118.16 -47.92
CA GLY A 334 -16.43 117.81 -46.58
C GLY A 334 -15.41 116.97 -45.79
N ASP A 335 -15.17 117.37 -44.54
CA ASP A 335 -14.18 116.79 -43.63
C ASP A 335 -14.29 115.27 -43.52
N ILE A 336 -13.12 114.62 -43.57
CA ILE A 336 -12.94 113.18 -43.35
C ILE A 336 -13.13 112.92 -41.84
N PRO A 337 -14.11 112.12 -41.40
CA PRO A 337 -14.13 111.65 -40.02
C PRO A 337 -13.02 110.61 -39.79
N PRO A 338 -12.48 110.49 -38.56
CA PRO A 338 -11.42 109.55 -38.22
C PRO A 338 -11.80 108.08 -38.42
#